data_AF-A0A935D3R3-F1
#
_entry.id   AF-A0A935D3R3-F1
#
_cell.length_a   1.000
_cell.length_b   1.000
_cell.length_c   1.000
_cell.angle_alpha   90.00
_cell.angle_beta   90.00
_cell.angle_gamma   90.00
#
_symmetry.space_group_name_H-M   'P 1'
#
loop_
_entity.id
_entity.type
_entity.pdbx_description
1 polymer ?
#
loop_
_entity_poly.entity_id
_entity_poly.type
_entity_poly.pdbx_seq_one_letter_code
_entity_poly.pdbx_strand_id
1 'polypeptide(L)'
;MSAPLPVARPRSRRLPLAALAVGAALAGLGGFLATQAPPPPPSTHVALRELTPLALPDVTPGEEVVLRGTVRTSFDGTVYDAITRTDLRPDGPLTRRGGLFDPETTGFRVASHDAAKHEVHLVATGTSGEACAAAGVPSPCLLPRVTEAAHERLLTATEFRATLVGELSADLPEAPPAAVPPTRAAGAASGALGLLLAILALVGLVLARRDEPMSAVKRAAARALSEIKGDRAFATLRAKIDALLQHAERLEQARKTTEGRLAKLDLGGLEAKARALAAAGAADDVRSWAEKELEEGRRLQRDHEKAVFGLERVVSALGVVALASREERGVRVDDAVRDALAEVEDELAIREQALAEADALTGRPRAGA
;
A
#
# COMPACT_ATOMS: atom_id res chain seq x y z
N MET A 1 -1.81 3.32 -68.78
CA MET A 1 -2.05 1.97 -68.22
C MET A 1 -0.78 1.58 -67.47
N SER A 2 -0.73 1.83 -66.17
CA SER A 2 0.46 1.62 -65.34
C SER A 2 0.20 0.48 -64.38
N ALA A 3 1.03 -0.55 -64.44
CA ALA A 3 0.92 -1.75 -63.62
C ALA A 3 1.40 -1.49 -62.17
N PRO A 4 0.79 -2.14 -61.14
CA PRO A 4 1.23 -1.99 -59.77
C PRO A 4 2.38 -2.96 -59.44
N LEU A 5 3.35 -2.46 -58.67
CA LEU A 5 4.46 -3.23 -58.10
C LEU A 5 4.00 -4.06 -56.88
N PRO A 6 4.61 -5.23 -56.62
CA PRO A 6 4.21 -6.12 -55.54
C PRO A 6 4.76 -5.68 -54.18
N VAL A 7 3.90 -5.72 -53.17
CA VAL A 7 4.22 -5.47 -51.75
C VAL A 7 4.82 -6.75 -51.13
N ALA A 8 6.07 -6.66 -50.67
CA ALA A 8 6.76 -7.72 -49.95
C ALA A 8 6.26 -7.81 -48.49
N ARG A 9 5.83 -9.02 -48.07
CA ARG A 9 5.46 -9.32 -46.68
C ARG A 9 6.70 -9.63 -45.83
N PRO A 10 6.79 -9.15 -44.57
CA PRO A 10 7.90 -9.49 -43.68
C PRO A 10 7.74 -10.91 -43.09
N ARG A 11 8.82 -11.69 -43.19
CA ARG A 11 8.97 -13.03 -42.59
C ARG A 11 9.17 -12.92 -41.08
N SER A 12 8.28 -13.56 -40.32
CA SER A 12 8.41 -13.75 -38.87
C SER A 12 9.59 -14.67 -38.53
N ARG A 13 10.62 -14.14 -37.87
CA ARG A 13 11.69 -14.93 -37.25
C ARG A 13 11.16 -15.57 -35.96
N ARG A 14 11.10 -16.91 -35.93
CA ARG A 14 10.95 -17.69 -34.69
C ARG A 14 12.34 -17.83 -34.05
N LEU A 15 12.49 -17.34 -32.83
CA LEU A 15 13.66 -17.60 -31.99
C LEU A 15 13.50 -18.97 -31.31
N PRO A 16 14.54 -19.81 -31.25
CA PRO A 16 14.48 -21.09 -30.55
C PRO A 16 14.64 -20.89 -29.03
N LEU A 17 13.76 -21.54 -28.27
CA LEU A 17 13.86 -21.74 -26.83
C LEU A 17 15.11 -22.61 -26.53
N ALA A 18 16.13 -22.00 -25.92
CA ALA A 18 17.25 -22.73 -25.36
C ALA A 18 16.82 -23.38 -24.03
N ALA A 19 16.96 -24.70 -23.97
CA ALA A 19 16.75 -25.50 -22.77
C ALA A 19 17.84 -25.20 -21.74
N LEU A 20 17.44 -24.67 -20.58
CA LEU A 20 18.29 -24.58 -19.39
C LEU A 20 18.29 -25.95 -18.69
N ALA A 21 19.38 -26.69 -18.90
CA ALA A 21 19.69 -27.89 -18.16
C ALA A 21 20.05 -27.52 -16.71
N VAL A 22 19.20 -27.92 -15.77
CA VAL A 22 19.50 -27.86 -14.33
C VAL A 22 20.37 -29.07 -13.99
N GLY A 23 21.67 -28.82 -13.86
CA GLY A 23 22.63 -29.80 -13.36
C GLY A 23 22.40 -30.04 -11.87
N ALA A 24 21.95 -31.24 -11.53
CA ALA A 24 21.96 -31.76 -10.18
C ALA A 24 23.41 -32.10 -9.78
N ALA A 25 23.96 -31.37 -8.80
CA ALA A 25 25.18 -31.73 -8.12
C ALA A 25 24.86 -32.19 -6.70
N LEU A 26 24.81 -33.52 -6.53
CA LEU A 26 24.95 -34.23 -5.26
C LEU A 26 26.42 -34.17 -4.84
N ALA A 27 26.72 -33.62 -3.66
CA ALA A 27 27.77 -34.07 -2.75
C ALA A 27 27.92 -33.09 -1.58
N GLY A 28 27.74 -33.57 -0.34
CA GLY A 28 28.05 -32.78 0.85
C GLY A 28 27.31 -33.22 2.11
N LEU A 29 27.40 -34.50 2.47
CA LEU A 29 27.10 -34.99 3.82
C LEU A 29 28.17 -34.45 4.78
N GLY A 30 28.06 -33.18 5.15
CA GLY A 30 28.75 -32.59 6.30
C GLY A 30 27.81 -32.67 7.50
N GLY A 31 28.19 -33.47 8.50
CA GLY A 31 27.48 -33.55 9.77
C GLY A 31 27.45 -32.18 10.45
N PHE A 32 26.33 -31.48 10.31
CA PHE A 32 26.01 -30.33 11.14
C PHE A 32 25.78 -30.86 12.55
N LEU A 33 26.74 -30.61 13.43
CA LEU A 33 26.45 -30.48 14.85
C LEU A 33 25.39 -29.38 14.95
N ALA A 34 24.13 -29.79 15.15
CA ALA A 34 23.04 -28.89 15.46
C ALA A 34 23.45 -28.15 16.74
N THR A 35 24.03 -26.96 16.56
CA THR A 35 24.20 -25.99 17.62
C THR A 35 22.77 -25.63 17.99
N GLN A 36 22.28 -26.29 19.03
CA GLN A 36 20.95 -26.03 19.57
C GLN A 36 20.94 -24.54 19.89
N ALA A 37 20.12 -23.79 19.15
CA ALA A 37 19.99 -22.37 19.37
C ALA A 37 19.68 -22.17 20.86
N PRO A 38 20.36 -21.24 21.55
CA PRO A 38 20.05 -20.97 22.95
C PRO A 38 18.55 -20.74 23.08
N PRO A 39 17.90 -21.25 24.15
CA PRO A 39 16.49 -21.02 24.36
C PRO A 39 16.22 -19.50 24.30
N PRO A 40 15.12 -19.06 23.68
CA PRO A 40 14.80 -17.65 23.62
C PRO A 40 14.75 -17.08 25.04
N PRO A 41 15.21 -15.83 25.24
CA PRO A 41 15.11 -15.19 26.54
C PRO A 41 13.64 -15.17 26.98
N PRO A 42 13.39 -15.23 28.30
CA PRO A 42 12.03 -15.04 28.83
C PRO A 42 11.45 -13.70 28.36
N SER A 43 10.17 -13.73 27.98
CA SER A 43 9.43 -12.57 27.49
C SER A 43 8.13 -12.39 28.28
N THR A 44 7.73 -11.14 28.47
CA THR A 44 6.41 -10.81 29.03
C THR A 44 5.42 -10.68 27.89
N HIS A 45 4.41 -11.55 27.86
CA HIS A 45 3.37 -11.54 26.83
C HIS A 45 2.21 -10.60 27.22
N VAL A 46 1.95 -9.60 26.38
CA VAL A 46 0.87 -8.61 26.56
C VAL A 46 -0.14 -8.76 25.44
N ALA A 47 -1.41 -9.05 25.78
CA ALA A 47 -2.49 -9.11 24.80
C ALA A 47 -2.97 -7.69 24.46
N LEU A 48 -3.02 -7.33 23.17
CA LEU A 48 -3.37 -6.01 22.66
C LEU A 48 -4.86 -5.92 22.29
N ARG A 49 -5.75 -6.47 23.14
CA ARG A 49 -7.17 -6.66 22.82
C ARG A 49 -7.95 -5.35 22.64
N GLU A 50 -7.67 -4.36 23.46
CA GLU A 50 -8.42 -3.09 23.45
C GLU A 50 -7.94 -2.13 22.35
N LEU A 51 -6.81 -2.44 21.71
CA LEU A 51 -6.13 -1.57 20.74
C LEU A 51 -6.08 -0.13 21.25
N THR A 52 -5.68 0.03 22.50
CA THR A 52 -5.36 1.30 23.13
C THR A 52 -3.86 1.59 22.99
N PRO A 53 -3.46 2.87 23.04
CA PRO A 53 -2.06 3.24 23.19
C PRO A 53 -1.36 2.47 24.31
N LEU A 54 -0.21 1.88 24.03
CA LEU A 54 0.64 1.19 25.02
C LEU A 54 2.01 1.87 25.08
N ALA A 55 2.30 2.52 26.20
CA ALA A 55 3.63 3.05 26.50
C ALA A 55 4.58 1.90 26.85
N LEU A 56 5.82 1.95 26.36
CA LEU A 56 6.85 0.95 26.64
C LEU A 56 8.12 1.63 27.18
N PRO A 57 8.05 2.35 28.32
CA PRO A 57 9.16 3.16 28.83
C PRO A 57 10.35 2.31 29.28
N ASP A 58 10.13 1.04 29.61
CA ASP A 58 11.16 0.13 30.08
C ASP A 58 11.95 -0.52 28.93
N VAL A 59 11.51 -0.35 27.67
CA VAL A 59 12.23 -0.88 26.50
C VAL A 59 13.36 0.06 26.13
N THR A 60 14.59 -0.39 26.33
CA THR A 60 15.79 0.41 26.08
C THR A 60 16.18 0.41 24.60
N PRO A 61 16.93 1.43 24.12
CA PRO A 61 17.36 1.48 22.71
C PRO A 61 18.17 0.24 22.32
N GLY A 62 17.77 -0.41 21.23
CA GLY A 62 18.37 -1.65 20.75
C GLY A 62 17.67 -2.93 21.21
N GLU A 63 16.77 -2.86 22.19
CA GLU A 63 15.93 -4.00 22.58
C GLU A 63 14.85 -4.30 21.56
N GLU A 64 14.50 -5.58 21.50
CA GLU A 64 13.55 -6.14 20.54
C GLU A 64 12.19 -6.39 21.21
N VAL A 65 11.14 -5.96 20.54
CA VAL A 65 9.74 -6.25 20.85
C VAL A 65 9.16 -7.05 19.69
N VAL A 66 8.54 -8.18 19.98
CA VAL A 66 7.95 -9.03 18.93
C VAL A 66 6.43 -8.90 18.96
N LEU A 67 5.84 -8.45 17.87
CA LEU A 67 4.40 -8.41 17.69
C LEU A 67 3.94 -9.66 16.94
N ARG A 68 2.92 -10.35 17.48
CA ARG A 68 2.41 -11.58 16.91
C ARG A 68 0.90 -11.53 16.73
N GLY A 69 0.44 -12.16 15.65
CA GLY A 69 -0.97 -12.44 15.40
C GLY A 69 -1.58 -11.52 14.36
N THR A 70 -2.90 -11.66 14.18
CA THR A 70 -3.68 -10.85 13.26
C THR A 70 -5.05 -10.58 13.82
N VAL A 71 -5.66 -9.51 13.32
CA VAL A 71 -7.09 -9.31 13.44
C VAL A 71 -7.71 -9.21 12.06
N ARG A 72 -8.92 -9.73 11.93
CA ARG A 72 -9.72 -9.67 10.72
C ARG A 72 -10.95 -8.82 10.99
N THR A 73 -11.25 -7.88 10.12
CA THR A 73 -12.51 -7.14 10.23
C THR A 73 -13.66 -7.97 9.63
N SER A 74 -14.78 -8.06 10.35
CA SER A 74 -16.01 -8.67 9.87
C SER A 74 -16.73 -7.81 8.83
N PHE A 75 -16.36 -6.53 8.69
CA PHE A 75 -16.96 -5.59 7.74
C PHE A 75 -16.67 -5.95 6.28
N ASP A 76 -15.39 -6.09 5.93
CA ASP A 76 -14.95 -6.36 4.54
C ASP A 76 -14.02 -7.58 4.45
N GLY A 77 -13.77 -8.27 5.57
CA GLY A 77 -12.90 -9.43 5.64
C GLY A 77 -11.40 -9.12 5.62
N THR A 78 -10.99 -7.85 5.58
CA THR A 78 -9.58 -7.44 5.58
C THR A 78 -8.83 -7.97 6.80
N VAL A 79 -7.62 -8.46 6.58
CA VAL A 79 -6.74 -8.98 7.64
C VAL A 79 -5.63 -7.99 7.91
N TYR A 80 -5.40 -7.67 9.17
CA TYR A 80 -4.34 -6.80 9.65
C TYR A 80 -3.36 -7.63 10.49
N ASP A 81 -2.08 -7.53 10.19
CA ASP A 81 -1.04 -7.78 11.17
C ASP A 81 -0.50 -6.43 11.69
N ALA A 82 0.63 -6.46 12.39
CA ALA A 82 1.17 -5.25 12.98
C ALA A 82 1.55 -4.17 11.95
N ILE A 83 2.05 -4.52 10.75
CA ILE A 83 2.60 -3.52 9.79
C ILE A 83 2.02 -3.63 8.38
N THR A 84 1.30 -4.71 8.08
CA THR A 84 0.65 -4.98 6.80
C THR A 84 -0.84 -5.18 6.93
N ARG A 85 -1.51 -4.94 5.82
CA ARG A 85 -2.94 -5.14 5.62
C ARG A 85 -3.16 -5.95 4.36
N THR A 86 -4.04 -6.94 4.44
CA THR A 86 -4.42 -7.80 3.32
C THR A 86 -5.90 -7.63 3.03
N ASP A 87 -6.19 -6.88 1.97
CA ASP A 87 -7.56 -6.66 1.49
C ASP A 87 -8.02 -7.92 0.73
N LEU A 88 -9.18 -8.48 1.07
CA LEU A 88 -9.74 -9.62 0.33
C LEU A 88 -10.53 -9.10 -0.88
N ARG A 89 -10.05 -9.39 -2.10
CA ARG A 89 -10.69 -8.97 -3.34
C ARG A 89 -11.11 -10.17 -4.21
N PRO A 90 -12.06 -9.99 -5.15
CA PRO A 90 -12.47 -11.06 -6.06
C PRO A 90 -11.34 -11.61 -6.95
N ASP A 91 -10.34 -10.78 -7.25
CA ASP A 91 -9.13 -11.11 -8.03
C ASP A 91 -8.00 -11.71 -7.18
N GLY A 92 -8.23 -11.92 -5.89
CA GLY A 92 -7.27 -12.47 -4.93
C GLY A 92 -6.93 -11.49 -3.80
N PRO A 93 -6.25 -11.97 -2.74
CA PRO A 93 -5.82 -11.11 -1.65
C PRO A 93 -4.76 -10.10 -2.12
N LEU A 94 -4.88 -8.85 -1.69
CA LEU A 94 -3.90 -7.80 -1.96
C LEU A 94 -3.28 -7.30 -0.65
N THR A 95 -2.04 -7.71 -0.40
CA THR A 95 -1.25 -7.27 0.76
C THR A 95 -0.53 -5.96 0.47
N ARG A 96 -0.68 -4.97 1.36
CA ARG A 96 -0.03 -3.66 1.30
C ARG A 96 0.55 -3.30 2.66
N ARG A 97 1.45 -2.32 2.70
CA ARG A 97 1.86 -1.67 3.95
C ARG A 97 0.69 -0.88 4.54
N GLY A 98 0.65 -0.75 5.87
CA GLY A 98 -0.43 -0.06 6.58
C GLY A 98 -1.24 -1.00 7.48
N GLY A 99 -0.54 -1.79 8.29
CA GLY A 99 -1.13 -2.60 9.35
C GLY A 99 -1.66 -1.76 10.51
N LEU A 100 -1.89 -2.40 11.65
CA LEU A 100 -2.46 -1.71 12.80
C LEU A 100 -1.51 -0.74 13.50
N PHE A 101 -0.20 -0.86 13.30
CA PHE A 101 0.80 0.02 13.89
C PHE A 101 1.68 0.64 12.82
N ASP A 102 2.18 1.84 13.10
CA ASP A 102 3.24 2.49 12.33
C ASP A 102 4.49 2.62 13.22
N PRO A 103 5.38 1.62 13.21
CA PRO A 103 6.51 1.60 14.14
C PRO A 103 7.49 2.75 13.92
N GLU A 104 7.63 3.23 12.68
CA GLU A 104 8.60 4.27 12.32
C GLU A 104 8.29 5.61 13.00
N THR A 105 7.00 5.90 13.21
CA THR A 105 6.55 7.14 13.87
C THR A 105 6.45 7.02 15.40
N THR A 106 6.62 5.82 15.96
CA THR A 106 6.46 5.54 17.41
C THR A 106 7.76 5.20 18.15
N GLY A 107 8.92 5.47 17.54
CA GLY A 107 10.23 5.23 18.15
C GLY A 107 10.73 3.79 18.01
N PHE A 108 10.17 3.05 17.04
CA PHE A 108 10.61 1.73 16.64
C PHE A 108 11.14 1.73 15.21
N ARG A 109 11.90 0.70 14.85
CA ARG A 109 12.17 0.32 13.46
C ARG A 109 11.85 -1.15 13.27
N VAL A 110 11.36 -1.52 12.10
CA VAL A 110 11.15 -2.93 11.76
C VAL A 110 12.50 -3.60 11.51
N ALA A 111 12.85 -4.59 12.32
CA ALA A 111 14.04 -5.42 12.12
C ALA A 111 13.77 -6.59 11.18
N SER A 112 12.63 -7.26 11.34
CA SER A 112 12.18 -8.34 10.45
C SER A 112 10.66 -8.49 10.46
N HIS A 113 10.11 -9.14 9.43
CA HIS A 113 8.69 -9.46 9.29
C HIS A 113 8.54 -10.84 8.65
N ASP A 114 7.86 -11.75 9.34
CA ASP A 114 7.42 -13.04 8.82
C ASP A 114 5.91 -12.98 8.56
N ALA A 115 5.55 -12.71 7.31
CA ALA A 115 4.16 -12.58 6.89
C ALA A 115 3.35 -13.89 7.00
N ALA A 116 4.01 -15.05 6.98
CA ALA A 116 3.32 -16.34 7.10
C ALA A 116 2.94 -16.64 8.55
N LYS A 117 3.76 -16.19 9.50
CA LYS A 117 3.47 -16.30 10.95
C LYS A 117 2.78 -15.08 11.54
N HIS A 118 2.68 -14.00 10.76
CA HIS A 118 2.22 -12.69 11.22
C HIS A 118 3.03 -12.21 12.43
N GLU A 119 4.34 -12.29 12.30
CA GLU A 119 5.31 -11.94 13.33
C GLU A 119 6.15 -10.76 12.85
N VAL A 120 6.19 -9.69 13.64
CA VAL A 120 6.96 -8.48 13.34
C VAL A 120 7.91 -8.21 14.49
N HIS A 121 9.19 -8.13 14.17
CA HIS A 121 10.25 -7.81 15.12
C HIS A 121 10.54 -6.32 15.04
N LEU A 122 10.31 -5.61 16.14
CA LEU A 122 10.54 -4.19 16.28
C LEU A 122 11.76 -3.97 17.17
N VAL A 123 12.64 -3.04 16.79
CA VAL A 123 13.77 -2.64 17.63
C VAL A 123 13.59 -1.19 18.05
N ALA A 124 13.67 -0.91 19.35
CA ALA A 124 13.59 0.44 19.87
C ALA A 124 14.77 1.26 19.37
N THR A 125 14.52 2.45 18.83
CA THR A 125 15.56 3.29 18.23
C THR A 125 16.25 4.21 19.24
N GLY A 126 15.59 4.47 20.38
CA GLY A 126 15.97 5.49 21.35
C GLY A 126 15.65 6.93 20.93
N THR A 127 15.03 7.11 19.76
CA THR A 127 14.48 8.40 19.34
C THR A 127 13.04 8.52 19.80
N SER A 128 12.64 9.69 20.29
CA SER A 128 11.23 9.96 20.57
C SER A 128 10.41 9.86 19.29
N GLY A 129 9.37 9.04 19.29
CA GLY A 129 8.40 8.93 18.20
C GLY A 129 7.49 10.15 18.18
N GLU A 130 7.33 10.76 17.02
CA GLU A 130 6.45 11.91 16.83
C GLU A 130 4.98 11.58 17.14
N ALA A 131 4.54 10.37 16.79
CA ALA A 131 3.19 9.91 17.06
C ALA A 131 2.97 9.69 18.57
N CYS A 132 3.96 9.16 19.29
CA CYS A 132 3.92 9.03 20.75
C CYS A 132 3.76 10.40 21.42
N ALA A 133 4.57 11.38 21.00
CA ALA A 133 4.50 12.74 21.52
C ALA A 133 3.13 13.40 21.24
N ALA A 134 2.61 13.26 20.01
CA ALA A 134 1.30 13.78 19.64
C ALA A 134 0.15 13.16 20.45
N ALA A 135 0.29 11.89 20.83
CA ALA A 135 -0.67 11.17 21.68
C ALA A 135 -0.48 11.44 23.19
N GLY A 136 0.57 12.17 23.59
CA GLY A 136 0.90 12.36 25.01
C GLY A 136 1.36 11.09 25.72
N VAL A 137 1.94 10.13 24.98
CA VAL A 137 2.37 8.82 25.48
C VAL A 137 3.90 8.75 25.51
N PRO A 138 4.53 8.24 26.59
CA PRO A 138 5.98 8.05 26.63
C PRO A 138 6.49 7.16 25.51
N SER A 139 7.62 7.54 24.90
CA SER A 139 8.27 6.78 23.81
C SER A 139 9.33 5.80 24.35
N PRO A 140 9.54 4.64 23.69
CA PRO A 140 8.80 4.15 22.53
C PRO A 140 7.39 3.67 22.92
N CYS A 141 6.46 3.69 21.97
CA CYS A 141 5.08 3.30 22.24
C CYS A 141 4.47 2.50 21.07
N LEU A 142 3.42 1.74 21.34
CA LEU A 142 2.59 1.12 20.31
C LEU A 142 1.29 1.90 20.21
N LEU A 143 1.10 2.58 19.07
CA LEU A 143 -0.12 3.36 18.77
C LEU A 143 -0.91 2.67 17.66
N PRO A 144 -2.08 2.11 17.99
CA PRO A 144 -2.98 1.54 16.99
C PRO A 144 -3.56 2.60 16.06
N ARG A 145 -3.47 2.39 14.75
CA ARG A 145 -4.02 3.21 13.66
C ARG A 145 -5.52 2.97 13.42
N VAL A 146 -6.26 2.80 14.52
CA VAL A 146 -7.68 2.43 14.48
C VAL A 146 -8.49 3.54 13.82
N THR A 147 -8.19 4.80 14.11
CA THR A 147 -8.92 5.95 13.57
C THR A 147 -8.73 6.09 12.06
N GLU A 148 -7.50 5.92 11.57
CA GLU A 148 -7.17 5.96 10.15
C GLU A 148 -7.83 4.80 9.41
N ALA A 149 -7.71 3.58 9.95
CA ALA A 149 -8.31 2.39 9.36
C ALA A 149 -9.85 2.45 9.31
N ALA A 150 -10.47 3.08 10.32
CA ALA A 150 -11.90 3.35 10.38
C ALA A 150 -12.32 4.42 9.36
N HIS A 151 -11.56 5.51 9.26
CA HIS A 151 -11.83 6.60 8.31
C HIS A 151 -11.80 6.11 6.86
N GLU A 152 -10.83 5.25 6.49
CA GLU A 152 -10.78 4.64 5.17
C GLU A 152 -12.01 3.79 4.82
N ARG A 153 -12.77 3.35 5.83
CA ARG A 153 -13.99 2.54 5.71
C ARG A 153 -15.27 3.32 5.99
N LEU A 154 -15.16 4.63 6.23
CA LEU A 154 -16.29 5.48 6.63
C LEU A 154 -16.99 4.97 7.91
N LEU A 155 -16.21 4.41 8.84
CA LEU A 155 -16.67 3.99 10.16
C LEU A 155 -16.08 4.91 11.23
N THR A 156 -16.76 5.00 12.37
CA THR A 156 -16.13 5.55 13.57
C THR A 156 -15.09 4.57 14.12
N ALA A 157 -14.12 5.06 14.91
CA ALA A 157 -13.11 4.20 15.55
C ALA A 157 -13.72 3.16 16.50
N THR A 158 -14.89 3.45 17.08
CA THR A 158 -15.63 2.52 17.95
C THR A 158 -16.31 1.42 17.13
N GLU A 159 -16.99 1.78 16.04
CA GLU A 159 -17.62 0.81 15.14
C GLU A 159 -16.58 -0.11 14.50
N PHE A 160 -15.48 0.45 13.99
CA PHE A 160 -14.40 -0.35 13.40
C PHE A 160 -13.77 -1.31 14.42
N ARG A 161 -13.55 -0.88 15.67
CA ARG A 161 -13.08 -1.81 16.71
C ARG A 161 -14.03 -2.96 16.96
N ALA A 162 -15.33 -2.70 16.95
CA ALA A 162 -16.36 -3.73 17.13
C ALA A 162 -16.38 -4.77 15.99
N THR A 163 -15.83 -4.45 14.81
CA THR A 163 -15.72 -5.40 13.71
C THR A 163 -14.46 -6.28 13.76
N LEU A 164 -13.48 -5.97 14.61
CA LEU A 164 -12.22 -6.72 14.66
C LEU A 164 -12.39 -8.04 15.42
N VAL A 165 -11.98 -9.12 14.76
CA VAL A 165 -11.98 -10.49 15.28
C VAL A 165 -10.59 -11.08 15.16
N GLY A 166 -10.05 -11.59 16.26
CA GLY A 166 -8.69 -12.14 16.32
C GLY A 166 -7.95 -11.65 17.55
N GLU A 167 -6.63 -11.85 17.57
CA GLU A 167 -5.78 -11.40 18.67
C GLU A 167 -4.44 -10.95 18.13
N LEU A 168 -3.99 -9.81 18.67
CA LEU A 168 -2.63 -9.32 18.54
C LEU A 168 -1.99 -9.33 19.93
N SER A 169 -0.72 -9.67 19.97
CA SER A 169 0.06 -9.74 21.20
C SER A 169 1.44 -9.13 20.99
N ALA A 170 2.03 -8.63 22.08
CA ALA A 170 3.39 -8.16 22.13
C ALA A 170 4.17 -9.00 23.15
N ASP A 171 5.28 -9.58 22.70
CA ASP A 171 6.31 -10.14 23.57
C ASP A 171 7.31 -9.01 23.87
N LEU A 172 7.32 -8.58 25.13
CA LEU A 172 8.24 -7.57 25.63
C LEU A 172 9.49 -8.25 26.20
N PRO A 173 10.68 -7.63 26.06
CA PRO A 173 11.86 -8.11 26.78
C PRO A 173 11.55 -8.11 28.28
N GLU A 174 11.89 -9.20 28.98
CA GLU A 174 11.79 -9.19 30.43
C GLU A 174 12.75 -8.13 30.99
N ALA A 175 12.22 -7.25 31.85
CA ALA A 175 13.05 -6.24 32.50
C ALA A 175 14.23 -6.94 33.17
N PRO A 176 15.49 -6.53 32.92
CA PRO A 176 16.62 -7.20 33.49
C PRO A 176 16.49 -7.20 35.02
N PRO A 177 16.64 -8.34 35.70
CA PRO A 177 16.69 -8.35 37.16
C PRO A 177 17.84 -7.44 37.59
N ALA A 178 17.62 -6.64 38.64
CA ALA A 178 18.57 -5.64 39.13
C ALA A 178 20.01 -6.18 39.14
N ALA A 179 20.92 -5.48 38.45
CA ALA A 179 22.19 -6.02 38.02
C ALA A 179 23.11 -6.51 39.18
N VAL A 180 23.60 -7.75 39.03
CA VAL A 180 24.86 -8.25 39.58
C VAL A 180 25.93 -8.06 38.47
N PRO A 181 27.17 -7.60 38.76
CA PRO A 181 28.11 -7.13 37.74
C PRO A 181 28.59 -8.23 36.77
N PRO A 182 28.78 -7.91 35.47
CA PRO A 182 29.01 -8.91 34.42
C PRO A 182 30.48 -9.28 34.16
N THR A 183 30.72 -10.54 33.78
CA THR A 183 31.93 -11.03 33.10
C THR A 183 31.72 -11.09 31.58
N ARG A 184 32.74 -10.66 30.83
CA ARG A 184 32.75 -10.47 29.36
C ARG A 184 32.89 -11.77 28.57
N ALA A 185 32.27 -11.84 27.39
CA ALA A 185 32.71 -12.67 26.26
C ALA A 185 32.27 -12.07 24.91
N ALA A 186 33.01 -12.37 23.83
CA ALA A 186 33.04 -11.67 22.54
C ALA A 186 32.78 -12.60 21.32
N GLY A 187 32.35 -12.01 20.19
CA GLY A 187 32.43 -12.51 18.80
C GLY A 187 31.31 -13.46 18.34
N ALA A 188 30.84 -13.54 17.08
CA ALA A 188 31.28 -13.00 15.78
C ALA A 188 30.10 -13.04 14.76
N ALA A 189 30.16 -12.23 13.68
CA ALA A 189 29.13 -12.10 12.64
C ALA A 189 29.63 -12.62 11.28
N SER A 190 28.79 -13.31 10.48
CA SER A 190 28.90 -13.40 9.01
C SER A 190 27.73 -14.14 8.32
N GLY A 191 27.15 -13.51 7.28
CA GLY A 191 26.76 -14.20 6.03
C GLY A 191 25.26 -14.41 5.74
N ALA A 192 24.61 -13.49 5.02
CA ALA A 192 23.34 -13.77 4.33
C ALA A 192 23.14 -12.86 3.10
N LEU A 193 23.84 -13.14 1.99
CA LEU A 193 23.72 -12.37 0.72
C LEU A 193 22.99 -13.13 -0.40
N GLY A 194 22.69 -14.43 -0.23
CA GLY A 194 22.17 -15.28 -1.32
C GLY A 194 20.65 -15.22 -1.52
N LEU A 195 19.87 -14.92 -0.48
CA LEU A 195 18.40 -15.02 -0.53
C LEU A 195 17.73 -13.81 -1.22
N LEU A 196 18.43 -12.67 -1.29
CA LEU A 196 17.87 -11.40 -1.78
C LEU A 196 17.63 -11.39 -3.30
N LEU A 197 18.47 -12.09 -4.07
CA LEU A 197 18.41 -12.08 -5.54
C LEU A 197 17.26 -12.94 -6.10
N ALA A 198 16.86 -14.01 -5.40
CA ALA A 198 15.76 -14.87 -5.84
C ALA A 198 14.37 -14.20 -5.65
N ILE A 199 14.22 -13.39 -4.60
CA ILE A 199 12.98 -12.64 -4.32
C ILE A 199 12.76 -11.53 -5.36
N LEU A 200 13.83 -10.84 -5.77
CA LEU A 200 13.75 -9.78 -6.79
C LEU A 200 13.28 -10.30 -8.15
N ALA A 201 13.67 -11.51 -8.54
CA ALA A 201 13.23 -12.12 -9.80
C ALA A 201 11.73 -12.49 -9.80
N LEU A 202 11.18 -12.89 -8.66
CA LEU A 202 9.76 -13.26 -8.53
C LEU A 202 8.84 -12.03 -8.55
N VAL A 203 9.25 -10.94 -7.90
CA VAL A 203 8.51 -9.66 -7.88
C VAL A 203 8.44 -9.05 -9.29
N GLY A 204 9.51 -9.14 -10.08
CA GLY A 204 9.52 -8.66 -11.46
C GLY A 204 8.51 -9.38 -12.37
N LEU A 205 8.30 -10.69 -12.18
CA LEU A 205 7.37 -11.47 -12.99
C LEU A 205 5.90 -11.16 -12.68
N VAL A 206 5.57 -10.86 -11.42
CA VAL A 206 4.21 -10.49 -11.00
C VAL A 206 3.85 -9.07 -11.43
N LEU A 207 4.82 -8.14 -11.40
CA LEU A 207 4.62 -6.78 -11.91
C LEU A 207 4.45 -6.75 -13.43
N ALA A 208 5.12 -7.65 -14.17
CA ALA A 208 5.00 -7.76 -15.62
C ALA A 208 3.65 -8.28 -16.14
N ARG A 209 2.78 -8.80 -15.26
CA ARG A 209 1.46 -9.34 -15.61
C ARG A 209 0.28 -8.46 -15.19
N ARG A 210 0.52 -7.22 -14.75
CA ARG A 210 -0.58 -6.31 -14.46
C ARG A 210 -1.25 -5.84 -15.75
N ASP A 211 -2.53 -6.16 -15.88
CA ASP A 211 -3.43 -5.53 -16.84
C ASP A 211 -3.35 -4.00 -16.70
N GLU A 212 -3.35 -3.28 -17.83
CA GLU A 212 -3.38 -1.81 -17.80
C GLU A 212 -4.63 -1.33 -17.01
N PRO A 213 -4.52 -0.38 -16.07
CA PRO A 213 -5.63 0.06 -15.23
C PRO A 213 -6.88 0.47 -16.02
N MET A 214 -6.69 1.13 -17.16
CA MET A 214 -7.75 1.51 -18.08
C MET A 214 -8.48 0.30 -18.69
N SER A 215 -7.82 -0.84 -18.88
CA SER A 215 -8.48 -2.06 -19.36
C SER A 215 -9.50 -2.59 -18.34
N ALA A 216 -9.20 -2.48 -17.04
CA ALA A 216 -10.13 -2.85 -15.98
C ALA A 216 -11.36 -1.92 -15.97
N VAL A 217 -11.16 -0.62 -16.13
CA VAL A 217 -12.25 0.37 -16.27
C VAL A 217 -13.16 0.02 -17.46
N LYS A 218 -12.58 -0.23 -18.64
CA LYS A 218 -13.34 -0.58 -19.85
C LYS A 218 -14.15 -1.86 -19.67
N ARG A 219 -13.60 -2.89 -19.00
CA ARG A 219 -14.33 -4.12 -18.68
C ARG A 219 -15.48 -3.88 -17.71
N ALA A 220 -15.26 -3.09 -16.66
CA ALA A 220 -16.29 -2.72 -15.70
C ALA A 220 -17.43 -1.94 -16.37
N ALA A 221 -17.10 -0.98 -17.24
CA ALA A 221 -18.07 -0.21 -17.99
C ALA A 221 -18.86 -1.08 -18.99
N ALA A 222 -18.18 -1.96 -19.73
CA ALA A 222 -18.84 -2.89 -20.64
C ALA A 222 -19.83 -3.80 -19.90
N ARG A 223 -19.46 -4.26 -18.70
CA ARG A 223 -20.34 -5.02 -17.82
C ARG A 223 -21.56 -4.18 -17.41
N ALA A 224 -21.36 -2.98 -16.87
CA ALA A 224 -22.46 -2.08 -16.49
C ALA A 224 -23.41 -1.77 -17.66
N LEU A 225 -22.86 -1.46 -18.84
CA LEU A 225 -23.65 -1.21 -20.05
C LEU A 225 -24.45 -2.43 -20.53
N SER A 226 -23.90 -3.64 -20.37
CA SER A 226 -24.61 -4.88 -20.70
C SER A 226 -25.83 -5.11 -19.80
N GLU A 227 -25.74 -4.70 -18.53
CA GLU A 227 -26.83 -4.82 -17.54
C GLU A 227 -27.95 -3.80 -17.77
N ILE A 228 -27.73 -2.75 -18.55
CA ILE A 228 -28.76 -1.74 -18.86
C ILE A 228 -29.16 -1.71 -20.33
N LYS A 229 -28.67 -2.65 -21.13
CA LYS A 229 -28.91 -2.67 -22.58
C LYS A 229 -30.40 -2.86 -22.89
N GLY A 230 -30.91 -2.08 -23.85
CA GLY A 230 -32.24 -2.25 -24.44
C GLY A 230 -33.38 -1.44 -23.81
N ASP A 231 -33.17 -0.86 -22.63
CA ASP A 231 -34.21 -0.11 -21.94
C ASP A 231 -33.96 1.41 -21.99
N ARG A 232 -34.96 2.16 -22.46
CA ARG A 232 -34.90 3.62 -22.60
C ARG A 232 -34.90 4.33 -21.25
N ALA A 233 -35.41 3.71 -20.19
CA ALA A 233 -35.40 4.27 -18.83
C ALA A 233 -33.98 4.58 -18.33
N PHE A 234 -32.97 3.83 -18.78
CA PHE A 234 -31.57 4.02 -18.39
C PHE A 234 -30.79 5.02 -19.24
N ALA A 235 -31.43 5.90 -20.00
CA ALA A 235 -30.72 6.90 -20.81
C ALA A 235 -29.78 7.77 -19.96
N THR A 236 -30.27 8.25 -18.81
CA THR A 236 -29.48 9.06 -17.86
C THR A 236 -28.30 8.27 -17.30
N LEU A 237 -28.49 7.00 -16.96
CA LEU A 237 -27.42 6.15 -16.41
C LEU A 237 -26.32 5.86 -17.44
N ARG A 238 -26.67 5.70 -18.73
CA ARG A 238 -25.66 5.59 -19.81
C ARG A 238 -24.80 6.84 -19.91
N ALA A 239 -25.42 8.02 -19.87
CA ALA A 239 -24.69 9.28 -19.88
C ALA A 239 -23.74 9.40 -18.68
N LYS A 240 -24.14 8.92 -17.50
CA LYS A 240 -23.28 8.85 -16.30
C LYS A 240 -22.09 7.90 -16.49
N ILE A 241 -22.32 6.71 -17.05
CA ILE A 241 -21.23 5.77 -17.38
C ILE A 241 -20.25 6.39 -18.37
N ASP A 242 -20.74 7.10 -19.39
CA ASP A 242 -19.89 7.80 -20.37
C ASP A 242 -19.07 8.91 -19.71
N ALA A 243 -19.65 9.67 -18.77
CA ALA A 243 -18.92 10.68 -18.00
C ALA A 243 -17.80 10.07 -17.13
N LEU A 244 -18.08 8.92 -16.49
CA LEU A 244 -17.08 8.16 -15.73
C LEU A 244 -15.94 7.65 -16.62
N LEU A 245 -16.25 7.19 -17.83
CA LEU A 245 -15.24 6.78 -18.82
C LEU A 245 -14.34 7.96 -19.24
N GLN A 246 -14.93 9.12 -19.56
CA GLN A 246 -14.17 10.32 -19.90
C GLN A 246 -13.28 10.78 -18.73
N HIS A 247 -13.78 10.69 -17.49
CA HIS A 247 -12.98 10.99 -16.31
C HIS A 247 -11.80 10.01 -16.15
N ALA A 248 -12.03 8.70 -16.33
CA ALA A 248 -10.97 7.71 -16.31
C ALA A 248 -9.91 7.95 -17.41
N GLU A 249 -10.30 8.40 -18.60
CA GLU A 249 -9.34 8.74 -19.66
C GLU A 249 -8.43 9.90 -19.26
N ARG A 250 -8.98 10.93 -18.60
CA ARG A 250 -8.17 12.03 -18.03
C ARG A 250 -7.20 11.53 -16.96
N LEU A 251 -7.65 10.65 -16.06
CA LEU A 251 -6.79 10.05 -15.04
C LEU A 251 -5.68 9.19 -15.65
N GLU A 252 -5.99 8.37 -16.65
CA GLU A 252 -4.98 7.55 -17.34
C GLU A 252 -3.96 8.41 -18.08
N GLN A 253 -4.38 9.52 -18.69
CA GLN A 253 -3.46 10.47 -19.31
C GLN A 253 -2.54 11.14 -18.27
N ALA A 254 -3.09 11.53 -17.11
CA ALA A 254 -2.30 12.07 -16.00
C ALA A 254 -1.32 11.02 -15.46
N ARG A 255 -1.75 9.76 -15.30
CA ARG A 255 -0.90 8.63 -14.89
C ARG A 255 0.26 8.42 -15.85
N LYS A 256 0.01 8.35 -17.16
CA LYS A 256 1.06 8.18 -18.18
C LYS A 256 2.04 9.36 -18.21
N THR A 257 1.52 10.58 -18.06
CA THR A 257 2.36 11.79 -18.05
C THR A 257 3.26 11.82 -16.81
N THR A 258 2.73 11.52 -15.63
CA THR A 258 3.50 11.45 -14.37
C THR A 258 4.48 10.28 -14.38
N GLU A 259 4.08 9.11 -14.87
CA GLU A 259 4.95 7.94 -15.06
C GLU A 259 6.15 8.26 -15.96
N GLY A 260 5.91 8.91 -17.11
CA GLY A 260 6.98 9.33 -18.02
C GLY A 260 7.93 10.39 -17.43
N ARG A 261 7.44 11.24 -16.50
CA ARG A 261 8.30 12.17 -15.75
C ARG A 261 9.09 11.45 -14.66
N LEU A 262 8.45 10.56 -13.90
CA LEU A 262 9.09 9.74 -12.87
C LEU A 262 10.18 8.82 -13.45
N ALA A 263 9.95 8.21 -14.61
CA ALA A 263 10.93 7.37 -15.27
C ALA A 263 12.23 8.12 -15.67
N LYS A 264 12.18 9.45 -15.77
CA LYS A 264 13.35 10.30 -16.04
C LYS A 264 14.02 10.81 -14.76
N LEU A 265 13.37 10.67 -13.61
CA LEU A 265 13.85 11.12 -12.31
C LEU A 265 14.42 9.93 -11.53
N ASP A 266 15.70 10.00 -11.20
CA ASP A 266 16.29 9.08 -10.23
C ASP A 266 15.99 9.59 -8.81
N LEU A 267 14.78 9.31 -8.30
CA LEU A 267 14.35 9.71 -6.97
C LEU A 267 15.33 9.22 -5.88
N GLY A 268 15.82 7.98 -5.99
CA GLY A 268 16.79 7.42 -5.06
C GLY A 268 18.14 8.15 -5.12
N GLY A 269 18.60 8.49 -6.32
CA GLY A 269 19.78 9.32 -6.53
C GLY A 269 19.63 10.74 -5.98
N LEU A 270 18.46 11.36 -6.12
CA LEU A 270 18.15 12.67 -5.54
C LEU A 270 18.16 12.63 -4.01
N GLU A 271 17.55 11.61 -3.40
CA GLU A 271 17.58 11.41 -1.94
C GLU A 271 19.00 11.19 -1.42
N ALA A 272 19.78 10.34 -2.09
CA ALA A 272 21.17 10.09 -1.74
C ALA A 272 22.02 11.37 -1.86
N LYS A 273 21.80 12.17 -2.92
CA LYS A 273 22.47 13.45 -3.13
C LYS A 273 22.11 14.47 -2.06
N ALA A 274 20.83 14.63 -1.74
CA ALA A 274 20.38 15.54 -0.68
C ALA A 274 21.01 15.16 0.67
N ARG A 275 21.03 13.86 1.01
CA ARG A 275 21.67 13.35 2.22
C ARG A 275 23.18 13.60 2.24
N ALA A 276 23.87 13.37 1.12
CA ALA A 276 25.31 13.61 1.01
C ALA A 276 25.67 15.09 1.17
N LEU A 277 24.88 16.00 0.57
CA LEU A 277 25.06 17.45 0.69
C LEU A 277 24.84 17.93 2.13
N ALA A 278 23.82 17.38 2.81
CA ALA A 278 23.59 17.66 4.23
C ALA A 278 24.76 17.19 5.10
N ALA A 279 25.26 15.96 4.88
CA ALA A 279 26.38 15.39 5.63
C ALA A 279 27.70 16.13 5.39
N ALA A 280 27.93 16.65 4.18
CA ALA A 280 29.12 17.40 3.82
C ALA A 280 29.12 18.85 4.32
N GLY A 281 28.04 19.32 4.97
CA GLY A 281 27.91 20.72 5.39
C GLY A 281 27.88 21.68 4.21
N ALA A 282 27.26 21.28 3.09
CA ALA A 282 27.14 22.14 1.91
C ALA A 282 26.41 23.46 2.26
N ALA A 283 26.72 24.50 1.49
CA ALA A 283 26.09 25.81 1.64
C ALA A 283 24.55 25.72 1.56
N ASP A 284 23.86 26.59 2.29
CA ASP A 284 22.41 26.54 2.49
C ASP A 284 21.61 26.63 1.19
N ASP A 285 22.10 27.41 0.22
CA ASP A 285 21.52 27.55 -1.11
C ASP A 285 21.57 26.24 -1.90
N VAL A 286 22.70 25.53 -1.84
CA VAL A 286 22.89 24.22 -2.49
C VAL A 286 22.01 23.15 -1.84
N ARG A 287 21.89 23.16 -0.51
CA ARG A 287 20.99 22.24 0.22
C ARG A 287 19.53 22.50 -0.10
N SER A 288 19.11 23.76 -0.02
CA SER A 288 17.75 24.20 -0.38
C SER A 288 17.37 23.82 -1.81
N TRP A 289 18.31 23.95 -2.77
CA TRP A 289 18.04 23.54 -4.15
C TRP A 289 17.81 22.03 -4.25
N ALA A 290 18.63 21.20 -3.60
CA ALA A 290 18.48 19.74 -3.62
C ALA A 290 17.18 19.26 -2.94
N GLU A 291 16.79 19.90 -1.85
CA GLU A 291 15.52 19.61 -1.15
C GLU A 291 14.31 19.97 -2.01
N LYS A 292 14.35 21.09 -2.74
CA LYS A 292 13.26 21.49 -3.67
C LYS A 292 13.10 20.50 -4.83
N GLU A 293 14.21 20.05 -5.41
CA GLU A 293 14.19 19.01 -6.46
C GLU A 293 13.59 17.70 -5.93
N LEU A 294 13.97 17.28 -4.73
CA LEU A 294 13.42 16.10 -4.09
C LEU A 294 11.92 16.24 -3.81
N GLU A 295 11.47 17.40 -3.32
CA GLU A 295 10.06 17.64 -3.03
C GLU A 295 9.19 17.65 -4.30
N GLU A 296 9.66 18.24 -5.41
CA GLU A 296 8.95 18.16 -6.70
C GLU A 296 8.90 16.71 -7.20
N GLY A 297 9.96 15.91 -7.01
CA GLY A 297 9.95 14.48 -7.30
C GLY A 297 8.89 13.72 -6.50
N ARG A 298 8.81 13.96 -5.18
CA ARG A 298 7.79 13.36 -4.30
C ARG A 298 6.38 13.80 -4.65
N ARG A 299 6.21 15.07 -5.04
CA ARG A 299 4.93 15.59 -5.53
C ARG A 299 4.47 14.83 -6.78
N LEU A 300 5.36 14.59 -7.75
CA LEU A 300 5.03 13.80 -8.95
C LEU A 300 4.64 12.36 -8.62
N GLN A 301 5.30 11.75 -7.63
CA GLN A 301 4.93 10.43 -7.14
C GLN A 301 3.51 10.43 -6.55
N ARG A 302 3.19 11.40 -5.68
CA ARG A 302 1.84 11.54 -5.11
C ARG A 302 0.78 11.77 -6.19
N ASP A 303 1.07 12.58 -7.21
CA ASP A 303 0.14 12.82 -8.32
C ASP A 303 -0.08 11.56 -9.17
N HIS A 304 0.96 10.74 -9.37
CA HIS A 304 0.85 9.43 -10.02
C HIS A 304 -0.04 8.48 -9.21
N GLU A 305 0.22 8.34 -7.91
CA GLU A 305 -0.55 7.50 -6.99
C GLU A 305 -2.03 7.92 -6.94
N LYS A 306 -2.31 9.24 -6.90
CA LYS A 306 -3.67 9.77 -6.99
C LYS A 306 -4.38 9.39 -8.28
N ALA A 307 -3.68 9.43 -9.41
CA ALA A 307 -4.26 9.05 -10.71
C ALA A 307 -4.61 7.55 -10.74
N VAL A 308 -3.73 6.69 -10.21
CA VAL A 308 -3.98 5.24 -10.08
C VAL A 308 -5.18 4.98 -9.17
N PHE A 309 -5.23 5.60 -7.99
CA PHE A 309 -6.33 5.44 -7.06
C PHE A 309 -7.67 5.94 -7.63
N GLY A 310 -7.65 7.03 -8.40
CA GLY A 310 -8.84 7.53 -9.10
C GLY A 310 -9.40 6.50 -10.08
N LEU A 311 -8.54 5.80 -10.83
CA LEU A 311 -8.97 4.74 -11.76
C LEU A 311 -9.61 3.57 -11.02
N GLU A 312 -9.06 3.16 -9.87
CA GLU A 312 -9.66 2.13 -9.02
C GLU A 312 -11.05 2.55 -8.52
N ARG A 313 -11.22 3.82 -8.13
CA ARG A 313 -12.54 4.36 -7.75
C ARG A 313 -13.56 4.30 -8.89
N VAL A 314 -13.15 4.62 -10.13
CA VAL A 314 -14.05 4.50 -11.29
C VAL A 314 -14.47 3.05 -11.50
N VAL A 315 -13.55 2.08 -11.37
CA VAL A 315 -13.89 0.65 -11.45
C VAL A 315 -14.94 0.28 -10.40
N SER A 316 -14.77 0.70 -9.14
CA SER A 316 -15.72 0.43 -8.06
C SER A 316 -17.09 1.06 -8.33
N ALA A 317 -17.14 2.31 -8.77
CA ALA A 317 -18.39 3.01 -9.10
C ALA A 317 -19.17 2.29 -10.23
N LEU A 318 -18.47 1.86 -11.29
CA LEU A 318 -19.08 1.06 -12.37
C LEU A 318 -19.57 -0.30 -11.87
N GLY A 319 -18.89 -0.89 -10.88
CA GLY A 319 -19.33 -2.10 -10.19
C GLY A 319 -20.66 -1.92 -9.44
N VAL A 320 -20.81 -0.81 -8.70
CA VAL A 320 -22.06 -0.46 -8.00
C VAL A 320 -23.19 -0.26 -9.00
N VAL A 321 -22.96 0.46 -10.09
CA VAL A 321 -23.96 0.65 -11.16
C VAL A 321 -24.42 -0.69 -11.74
N ALA A 322 -23.49 -1.61 -12.01
CA ALA A 322 -23.82 -2.94 -12.53
C ALA A 322 -24.63 -3.78 -11.53
N LEU A 323 -24.36 -3.65 -10.23
CA LEU A 323 -25.11 -4.35 -9.17
C LEU A 323 -26.53 -3.78 -9.02
N ALA A 324 -26.67 -2.46 -8.91
CA ALA A 324 -27.97 -1.79 -8.81
C ALA A 324 -28.88 -2.13 -10.01
N SER A 325 -28.31 -2.13 -11.22
CA SER A 325 -29.05 -2.47 -12.45
C SER A 325 -29.59 -3.91 -12.47
N ARG A 326 -28.90 -4.85 -11.81
CA ARG A 326 -29.36 -6.24 -11.69
C ARG A 326 -30.52 -6.37 -10.71
N GLU A 327 -30.49 -5.59 -9.63
CA GLU A 327 -31.54 -5.56 -8.62
C GLU A 327 -32.85 -5.04 -9.22
N GLU A 328 -32.81 -3.97 -10.03
CA GLU A 328 -34.01 -3.45 -10.71
C GLU A 328 -34.66 -4.45 -11.68
N ARG A 329 -33.88 -5.39 -12.26
CA ARG A 329 -34.40 -6.43 -13.16
C ARG A 329 -35.02 -7.63 -12.42
N GLY A 330 -34.76 -7.77 -11.11
CA GLY A 330 -35.19 -8.93 -10.31
C GLY A 330 -36.16 -8.60 -9.17
N VAL A 331 -36.16 -7.36 -8.67
CA VAL A 331 -36.94 -6.93 -7.49
C VAL A 331 -37.36 -5.47 -7.69
N ARG A 332 -38.57 -5.10 -7.23
CA ARG A 332 -39.02 -3.69 -7.19
C ARG A 332 -37.98 -2.88 -6.43
N VAL A 333 -37.53 -1.78 -7.02
CA VAL A 333 -36.65 -0.81 -6.37
C VAL A 333 -37.30 -0.37 -5.06
N ASP A 334 -36.73 -0.80 -3.94
CA ASP A 334 -36.98 -0.14 -2.66
C ASP A 334 -36.37 1.26 -2.76
N ASP A 335 -37.10 2.26 -2.29
CA ASP A 335 -36.71 3.68 -2.36
C ASP A 335 -35.30 3.93 -1.80
N ALA A 336 -34.81 3.04 -0.91
CA ALA A 336 -33.47 3.04 -0.34
C ALA A 336 -32.32 3.05 -1.37
N VAL A 337 -32.42 2.34 -2.51
CA VAL A 337 -31.34 2.35 -3.53
C VAL A 337 -31.36 3.65 -4.34
N ARG A 338 -32.55 4.19 -4.59
CA ARG A 338 -32.72 5.48 -5.25
C ARG A 338 -32.16 6.60 -4.36
N ASP A 339 -32.43 6.51 -3.06
CA ASP A 339 -31.92 7.44 -2.05
C ASP A 339 -30.40 7.35 -1.91
N ALA A 340 -29.82 6.13 -1.91
CA ALA A 340 -28.37 5.95 -1.88
C ALA A 340 -27.66 6.51 -3.13
N LEU A 341 -28.27 6.37 -4.31
CA LEU A 341 -27.74 6.99 -5.54
C LEU A 341 -27.86 8.51 -5.51
N ALA A 342 -28.95 9.06 -4.97
CA ALA A 342 -29.13 10.49 -4.77
C ALA A 342 -28.10 11.07 -3.77
N GLU A 343 -27.82 10.35 -2.68
CA GLU A 343 -26.82 10.76 -1.69
C GLU A 343 -25.40 10.80 -2.27
N VAL A 344 -25.04 9.81 -3.10
CA VAL A 344 -23.75 9.81 -3.83
C VAL A 344 -23.69 10.98 -4.84
N GLU A 345 -24.81 11.33 -5.47
CA GLU A 345 -24.90 12.48 -6.37
C GLU A 345 -24.71 13.81 -5.64
N ASP A 346 -25.35 13.97 -4.48
CA ASP A 346 -25.20 15.15 -3.63
C ASP A 346 -23.75 15.28 -3.14
N GLU A 347 -23.12 14.17 -2.72
CA GLU A 347 -21.72 14.18 -2.30
C GLU A 347 -20.77 14.58 -3.45
N LEU A 348 -20.99 14.04 -4.65
CA LEU A 348 -20.22 14.40 -5.83
C LEU A 348 -20.40 15.87 -6.20
N ALA A 349 -21.64 16.39 -6.17
CA ALA A 349 -21.92 17.79 -6.45
C ALA A 349 -21.24 18.73 -5.45
N ILE A 350 -21.27 18.41 -4.15
CA ILE A 350 -20.58 19.17 -3.10
C ILE A 350 -19.07 19.18 -3.35
N ARG A 351 -18.48 18.04 -3.72
CA ARG A 351 -17.04 17.94 -4.01
C ARG A 351 -16.65 18.72 -5.27
N GLU A 352 -17.45 18.67 -6.33
CA GLU A 352 -17.21 19.45 -7.54
C GLU A 352 -17.30 20.96 -7.26
N GLN A 353 -18.27 21.39 -6.45
CA GLN A 353 -18.38 22.77 -6.01
C GLN A 353 -17.16 23.19 -5.17
N ALA A 354 -16.75 22.37 -4.20
CA ALA A 354 -15.57 22.66 -3.38
C ALA A 354 -14.28 22.74 -4.20
N LEU A 355 -14.13 21.89 -5.23
CA LEU A 355 -13.01 21.96 -6.18
C LEU A 355 -13.07 23.25 -7.01
N ALA A 356 -14.25 23.65 -7.49
CA ALA A 356 -14.41 24.88 -8.24
C ALA A 356 -14.10 26.13 -7.39
N GLU A 357 -14.49 26.13 -6.11
CA GLU A 357 -14.15 27.19 -5.16
C GLU A 357 -12.65 27.24 -4.86
N ALA A 358 -12.00 26.09 -4.68
CA ALA A 358 -10.55 26.00 -4.49
C ALA A 358 -9.76 26.49 -5.73
N ASP A 359 -10.22 26.14 -6.94
CA ASP A 359 -9.62 26.64 -8.18
C ASP A 359 -9.76 28.17 -8.31
N ALA A 360 -10.91 28.72 -7.91
CA ALA A 360 -11.14 30.17 -7.88
C ALA A 360 -10.20 30.89 -6.89
N LEU A 361 -9.99 30.31 -5.69
CA LEU A 361 -9.09 30.87 -4.68
C LEU A 361 -7.62 30.78 -5.06
N THR A 362 -7.22 29.75 -5.80
CA THR A 362 -5.82 29.57 -6.24
C THR A 362 -5.46 30.39 -7.49
N GLY A 363 -6.43 31.11 -8.08
CA GLY A 363 -6.20 31.96 -9.25
C GLY A 363 -5.72 31.18 -10.48
N ARG A 364 -5.93 29.86 -10.53
CA ARG A 364 -5.57 29.05 -11.70
C ARG A 364 -6.57 29.37 -12.82
N PRO A 365 -6.13 29.97 -13.94
CA PRO A 365 -7.01 30.11 -15.08
C PRO A 365 -7.43 28.71 -15.55
N ARG A 366 -8.73 28.50 -15.76
CA ARG A 366 -9.24 27.27 -16.38
C ARG A 366 -8.48 27.06 -17.68
N ALA A 367 -7.73 25.97 -17.77
CA ALA A 367 -7.03 25.59 -18.99
C ALA A 367 -8.09 25.22 -20.04
N GLY A 368 -8.46 26.18 -20.89
CA GLY A 368 -9.34 25.95 -22.03
C GLY A 368 -10.59 26.84 -22.11
N ALA A 369 -10.48 28.14 -21.84
CA ALA A 369 -11.42 29.14 -22.36
C ALA A 369 -10.82 29.82 -23.58
#